data_AF-A0A0A2DIM1-F1
#
_entry.id   AF-A0A0A2DIM1-F1
#
_cell.length_a   1.000
_cell.length_b   1.000
_cell.length_c   1.000
_cell.angle_alpha   90.00
_cell.angle_beta   90.00
_cell.angle_gamma   90.00
#
_symmetry.space_group_name_H-M   'P 1'
#
loop_
_entity.id
_entity.type
_entity.pdbx_description
1 polymer ?
#
loop_
_entity_poly.entity_id
_entity_poly.type
_entity_poly.pdbx_seq_one_letter_code
_entity_poly.pdbx_strand_id
1 'polypeptide(L)'
;MSYTPDPAVVAAFDLIANHRYSALHAAQATGCTDRALRDYITSQGARLARGRGGGLATHKTTTQMMVMFLACAGRSDHDIAARTGVHPVTVYRWVHNSVMPVSRPSVSSTSNRDQPIVLSVDPVVVNYQPATVKVGRGMRLTAFDRVYIKFCLDQSYSIRRTARQLGRHPSVISREVTRNSIDGVYHPLIAQQRSIDAAKRPKPRKLDAHTTLRRIVIRLLEPAGLTETYCS
;
A
#
# COMPACT_ATOMS: atom_id res chain seq x y z
N MET A 1 34.67 -10.18 20.79
CA MET A 1 35.42 -10.43 19.55
C MET A 1 34.68 -9.71 18.42
N SER A 2 35.09 -8.49 18.08
CA SER A 2 34.44 -7.68 17.05
C SER A 2 34.79 -8.25 15.68
N TYR A 3 33.84 -8.96 15.06
CA TYR A 3 33.96 -9.43 13.68
C TYR A 3 34.02 -8.22 12.76
N THR A 4 35.18 -7.98 12.15
CA THR A 4 35.35 -6.98 11.09
C THR A 4 35.04 -7.65 9.75
N PRO A 5 33.93 -7.28 9.07
CA PRO A 5 33.59 -7.88 7.78
C PRO A 5 34.62 -7.48 6.72
N ASP A 6 34.84 -8.37 5.77
CA ASP A 6 35.66 -8.12 4.58
C ASP A 6 35.07 -6.94 3.78
N PRO A 7 35.86 -5.91 3.42
CA PRO A 7 35.39 -4.78 2.63
C PRO A 7 34.72 -5.19 1.30
N ALA A 8 35.15 -6.30 0.68
CA ALA A 8 34.54 -6.79 -0.55
C ALA A 8 33.11 -7.30 -0.34
N VAL A 9 32.83 -7.87 0.83
CA VAL A 9 31.49 -8.33 1.23
C VAL A 9 30.58 -7.15 1.55
N VAL A 10 31.11 -6.11 2.20
CA VAL A 10 30.36 -4.88 2.47
C VAL A 10 29.99 -4.18 1.16
N ALA A 11 30.94 -4.04 0.23
CA ALA A 11 30.69 -3.44 -1.08
C ALA A 11 29.67 -4.25 -1.91
N ALA A 12 29.73 -5.58 -1.88
CA ALA A 12 28.74 -6.42 -2.54
C ALA A 12 27.34 -6.25 -1.93
N PHE A 13 27.25 -6.14 -0.60
CA PHE A 13 26.00 -5.86 0.08
C PHE A 13 25.40 -4.52 -0.37
N ASP A 14 26.23 -3.48 -0.50
CA ASP A 14 25.79 -2.15 -0.99
C ASP A 14 25.28 -2.20 -2.43
N LEU A 15 25.92 -2.98 -3.31
CA LEU A 15 25.44 -3.21 -4.69
C LEU A 15 24.06 -3.87 -4.72
N ILE A 16 23.80 -4.82 -3.83
CA ILE A 16 22.50 -5.48 -3.72
C ILE A 16 21.46 -4.51 -3.13
N ALA A 17 21.82 -3.78 -2.08
CA ALA A 17 20.93 -2.89 -1.35
C ALA A 17 20.52 -1.67 -2.19
N ASN A 18 21.46 -1.04 -2.89
CA ASN A 18 21.26 0.25 -3.57
C ASN A 18 21.01 0.09 -5.08
N HIS A 19 21.56 -0.94 -5.72
CA HIS A 19 21.55 -1.09 -7.18
C HIS A 19 20.76 -2.30 -7.69
N ARG A 20 20.10 -3.05 -6.80
CA ARG A 20 19.30 -4.26 -7.11
C ARG A 20 20.08 -5.39 -7.78
N TYR A 21 21.39 -5.46 -7.54
CA TYR A 21 22.19 -6.54 -8.10
C TYR A 21 21.71 -7.89 -7.57
N SER A 22 21.80 -8.93 -8.39
CA SER A 22 21.63 -10.30 -7.88
C SER A 22 22.82 -10.62 -6.98
N ALA A 23 22.64 -11.50 -5.98
CA ALA A 23 23.72 -11.89 -5.08
C ALA A 23 24.95 -12.41 -5.86
N LEU A 24 24.70 -13.19 -6.91
CA LEU A 24 25.74 -13.72 -7.78
C LEU A 24 26.46 -12.61 -8.57
N HIS A 25 25.73 -11.65 -9.12
CA HIS A 25 26.34 -10.55 -9.88
C HIS A 25 27.14 -9.60 -8.98
N ALA A 26 26.65 -9.33 -7.77
CA ALA A 26 27.37 -8.54 -6.78
C ALA A 26 28.65 -9.24 -6.31
N ALA A 27 28.59 -10.54 -6.03
CA ALA A 27 29.74 -11.34 -5.63
C ALA A 27 30.82 -11.39 -6.73
N GLN A 28 30.42 -11.53 -7.99
CA GLN A 28 31.34 -11.48 -9.14
C GLN A 28 31.97 -10.10 -9.31
N ALA A 29 31.20 -9.02 -9.12
CA ALA A 29 31.68 -7.66 -9.30
C ALA A 29 32.72 -7.23 -8.26
N THR A 30 32.64 -7.75 -7.02
CA THR A 30 33.57 -7.40 -5.95
C THR A 30 34.61 -8.48 -5.65
N GLY A 31 34.48 -9.66 -6.24
CA GLY A 31 35.35 -10.81 -6.01
C GLY A 31 35.13 -11.51 -4.66
N CYS A 32 34.05 -11.20 -3.93
CA CYS A 32 33.75 -11.88 -2.67
C CYS A 32 33.08 -13.24 -2.91
N THR A 33 33.19 -14.16 -1.95
CA THR A 33 32.52 -15.46 -2.04
C THR A 33 31.01 -15.34 -1.76
N ASP A 34 30.17 -16.03 -2.55
CA ASP A 34 28.70 -16.03 -2.37
C ASP A 34 28.28 -16.49 -0.97
N ARG A 35 29.05 -17.40 -0.36
CA ARG A 35 28.79 -17.87 1.01
C ARG A 35 29.01 -16.79 2.05
N ALA A 36 30.16 -16.10 2.03
CA ALA A 36 30.45 -15.01 2.96
C ALA A 36 29.43 -13.87 2.83
N LEU A 37 29.03 -13.57 1.59
CA LEU A 37 28.00 -12.58 1.31
C LEU A 37 26.62 -12.96 1.89
N ARG A 38 26.21 -14.22 1.78
CA ARG A 38 24.94 -14.69 2.35
C ARG A 38 24.95 -14.73 3.88
N ASP A 39 26.06 -15.12 4.48
CA ASP A 39 26.23 -15.11 5.94
C ASP A 39 26.19 -13.68 6.47
N TYR A 40 26.83 -12.73 5.77
CA TYR A 40 26.76 -11.30 6.09
C TYR A 40 25.35 -10.74 5.93
N ILE A 41 24.64 -11.04 4.85
CA ILE A 41 23.23 -10.63 4.66
C ILE A 41 22.36 -11.13 5.83
N THR A 42 22.60 -12.36 6.29
CA THR A 42 21.85 -12.97 7.39
C THR A 42 22.21 -12.32 8.74
N SER A 43 23.48 -12.00 8.98
CA SER A 43 23.92 -11.31 10.20
C SER A 43 23.37 -9.88 10.29
N GLN A 44 23.16 -9.22 9.14
CA GLN A 44 22.43 -7.95 9.05
C GLN A 44 20.91 -8.09 9.18
N GLY A 45 20.38 -9.30 9.37
CA GLY A 45 18.94 -9.58 9.44
C GLY A 45 18.20 -9.35 8.12
N ALA A 46 18.93 -9.18 7.02
CA ALA A 46 18.36 -8.92 5.70
C ALA A 46 18.06 -10.22 4.95
N ARG A 47 17.17 -10.16 3.96
CA ARG A 47 16.82 -11.31 3.11
C ARG A 47 16.91 -10.90 1.65
N LEU A 48 17.36 -11.80 0.78
CA LEU A 48 17.36 -11.58 -0.67
C LEU A 48 15.95 -11.64 -1.26
N ALA A 49 15.69 -10.84 -2.29
CA ALA A 49 14.45 -10.88 -3.04
C ALA A 49 14.34 -12.21 -3.82
N ARG A 50 13.14 -12.80 -3.84
CA ARG A 50 12.88 -13.99 -4.67
C ARG A 50 12.58 -13.56 -6.11
N GLY A 51 13.20 -14.24 -7.08
CA GLY A 51 12.94 -14.07 -8.51
C GLY A 51 14.09 -13.43 -9.30
N ARG A 52 13.84 -13.14 -10.60
CA ARG A 52 14.86 -12.71 -11.57
C ARG A 52 15.45 -11.31 -11.36
N GLY A 53 14.82 -10.47 -10.53
CA GLY A 53 15.10 -9.03 -10.44
C GLY A 53 16.18 -8.59 -9.46
N GLY A 54 16.84 -9.52 -8.77
CA GLY A 54 17.91 -9.21 -7.80
C GLY A 54 17.46 -8.34 -6.60
N GLY A 55 18.43 -7.97 -5.76
CA GLY A 55 18.23 -7.07 -4.60
C GLY A 55 17.74 -7.74 -3.32
N LEU A 56 17.51 -6.92 -2.28
CA LEU A 56 16.93 -7.35 -1.01
C LEU A 56 15.40 -7.49 -1.09
N ALA A 57 14.82 -8.37 -0.27
CA ALA A 57 13.38 -8.56 -0.15
C ALA A 57 12.67 -7.25 0.29
N THR A 58 13.35 -6.43 1.09
CA THR A 58 12.93 -5.07 1.45
C THR A 58 12.75 -4.19 0.22
N HIS A 59 13.64 -4.30 -0.78
CA HIS A 59 13.57 -3.52 -2.01
C HIS A 59 12.29 -3.84 -2.80
N LYS A 60 11.86 -5.11 -2.85
CA LYS A 60 10.59 -5.48 -3.47
C LYS A 60 9.41 -4.79 -2.77
N THR A 61 9.46 -4.69 -1.44
CA THR A 61 8.45 -3.97 -0.64
C THR A 61 8.51 -2.47 -0.90
N THR A 62 9.68 -1.84 -0.89
CA THR A 62 9.85 -0.40 -1.14
C THR A 62 9.41 -0.01 -2.56
N THR A 63 9.76 -0.80 -3.57
CA THR A 63 9.30 -0.59 -4.95
C THR A 63 7.79 -0.75 -5.05
N GLN A 64 7.20 -1.76 -4.40
CA GLN A 64 5.74 -1.92 -4.36
C GLN A 64 5.06 -0.73 -3.67
N MET A 65 5.65 -0.20 -2.60
CA MET A 65 5.15 1.00 -1.93
C MET A 65 5.23 2.25 -2.81
N MET A 66 6.32 2.43 -3.55
CA MET A 66 6.46 3.53 -4.52
C MET A 66 5.45 3.42 -5.66
N VAL A 67 5.26 2.21 -6.21
CA VAL A 67 4.20 1.92 -7.19
C VAL A 67 2.84 2.31 -6.62
N MET A 68 2.55 1.91 -5.38
CA MET A 68 1.28 2.22 -4.73
C MET A 68 1.10 3.71 -4.48
N PHE A 69 2.16 4.40 -4.10
CA PHE A 69 2.17 5.84 -3.85
C PHE A 69 1.81 6.61 -5.12
N LEU A 70 2.49 6.30 -6.23
CA LEU A 70 2.26 6.94 -7.53
C LEU A 70 0.87 6.59 -8.08
N ALA A 71 0.41 5.36 -7.89
CA ALA A 71 -0.94 4.95 -8.27
C ALA A 71 -2.01 5.72 -7.48
N CYS A 72 -1.86 5.83 -6.15
CA CYS A 72 -2.76 6.63 -5.32
C CYS A 72 -2.71 8.13 -5.65
N ALA A 73 -1.60 8.61 -6.23
CA ALA A 73 -1.46 9.97 -6.74
C ALA A 73 -2.09 10.16 -8.15
N GLY A 74 -2.70 9.12 -8.73
CA GLY A 74 -3.40 9.18 -10.02
C GLY A 74 -2.50 9.07 -11.26
N ARG A 75 -1.26 8.58 -11.11
CA ARG A 75 -0.39 8.32 -12.27
C ARG A 75 -0.85 7.09 -13.06
N SER A 76 -0.53 7.05 -14.36
CA SER A 76 -0.82 5.89 -15.21
C SER A 76 0.18 4.76 -14.98
N ASP A 77 -0.25 3.50 -15.21
CA ASP A 77 0.61 2.31 -15.04
C ASP A 77 1.92 2.42 -15.85
N HIS A 78 1.86 3.07 -17.01
CA HIS A 78 3.02 3.27 -17.89
C HIS A 78 4.00 4.32 -17.36
N ASP A 79 3.53 5.43 -16.79
CA ASP A 79 4.38 6.42 -16.11
C ASP A 79 4.99 5.83 -14.83
N ILE A 80 4.20 5.06 -14.07
CA ILE A 80 4.69 4.36 -12.88
C ILE A 80 5.79 3.35 -13.24
N ALA A 81 5.58 2.56 -14.30
CA ALA A 81 6.56 1.61 -14.80
C ALA A 81 7.88 2.29 -15.20
N ALA A 82 7.79 3.39 -15.97
CA ALA A 82 8.95 4.17 -16.38
C ALA A 82 9.75 4.72 -15.18
N ARG A 83 9.06 5.20 -14.14
CA ARG A 83 9.70 5.78 -12.94
C ARG A 83 10.29 4.75 -11.98
N THR A 84 9.68 3.57 -11.89
CA THR A 84 10.07 2.54 -10.92
C THR A 84 10.96 1.45 -11.51
N GLY A 85 11.09 1.41 -12.85
CA GLY A 85 11.78 0.33 -13.56
C GLY A 85 11.08 -1.02 -13.45
N VAL A 86 9.79 -1.04 -13.08
CA VAL A 86 8.97 -2.25 -12.99
C VAL A 86 8.18 -2.41 -14.28
N HIS A 87 8.05 -3.65 -14.78
CA HIS A 87 7.28 -3.91 -15.99
C HIS A 87 5.80 -3.47 -15.83
N PRO A 88 5.18 -2.81 -16.83
CA PRO A 88 3.81 -2.29 -16.73
C PRO A 88 2.77 -3.32 -16.27
N VAL A 89 2.85 -4.57 -16.76
CA VAL A 89 1.94 -5.66 -16.33
C VAL A 89 2.11 -6.01 -14.84
N THR A 90 3.32 -5.86 -14.29
CA THR A 90 3.56 -6.10 -12.86
C THR A 90 3.00 -4.95 -12.03
N VAL A 91 3.15 -3.71 -12.49
CA VAL A 91 2.50 -2.53 -11.90
C VAL A 91 0.98 -2.73 -11.87
N TYR A 92 0.38 -3.04 -13.02
CA TYR A 92 -1.04 -3.36 -13.16
C TYR A 92 -1.47 -4.42 -12.14
N ARG A 93 -0.76 -5.56 -12.07
CA ARG A 93 -1.11 -6.66 -11.17
C ARG A 93 -1.01 -6.27 -9.70
N TRP A 94 0.02 -5.52 -9.30
CA TRP A 94 0.18 -5.05 -7.93
C TRP A 94 -0.89 -4.06 -7.53
N VAL A 95 -1.23 -3.12 -8.42
CA VAL A 95 -2.28 -2.13 -8.20
C VAL A 95 -3.65 -2.80 -8.17
N HIS A 96 -3.96 -3.64 -9.16
CA HIS A 96 -5.24 -4.33 -9.28
C HIS A 96 -5.51 -5.28 -8.10
N ASN A 97 -4.48 -5.99 -7.62
CA ASN A 97 -4.63 -6.91 -6.50
C ASN A 97 -4.51 -6.21 -5.14
N SER A 98 -4.39 -4.88 -5.12
CA SER A 98 -4.36 -4.11 -3.90
C SER A 98 -5.75 -3.62 -3.49
N VAL A 99 -5.86 -3.25 -2.22
CA VAL A 99 -7.10 -2.71 -1.63
C VAL A 99 -7.13 -1.19 -1.66
N MET A 100 -6.21 -0.58 -2.42
CA MET A 100 -6.11 0.86 -2.51
C MET A 100 -7.09 1.40 -3.58
N PRO A 101 -7.89 2.42 -3.27
CA PRO A 101 -8.73 3.10 -4.25
C PRO A 101 -7.83 3.89 -5.21
N VAL A 102 -7.71 3.39 -6.43
CA VAL A 102 -6.97 4.07 -7.50
C VAL A 102 -7.98 4.64 -8.47
N SER A 103 -8.11 5.97 -8.50
CA SER A 103 -8.88 6.64 -9.54
C SER A 103 -8.12 6.53 -10.85
N ARG A 104 -8.63 5.71 -11.76
CA ARG A 104 -8.12 5.61 -13.12
C ARG A 104 -8.84 6.66 -13.96
N PRO A 105 -8.15 7.57 -14.67
CA PRO A 105 -8.83 8.29 -15.74
C PRO A 105 -9.39 7.24 -16.70
N SER A 106 -10.66 7.40 -17.10
CA SER A 106 -11.25 6.56 -18.15
C SER A 106 -10.33 6.64 -19.35
N VAL A 107 -9.90 5.50 -19.90
CA VAL A 107 -9.10 5.47 -21.12
C VAL A 107 -10.04 5.77 -22.29
N SER A 108 -10.54 7.01 -22.37
CA SER A 108 -11.02 7.57 -23.62
C SER A 108 -9.79 8.08 -24.35
N SER A 109 -9.38 7.36 -25.40
CA SER A 109 -8.50 7.91 -26.42
C SER A 109 -9.01 9.29 -26.83
N THR A 110 -8.19 10.34 -26.71
CA THR A 110 -7.56 11.10 -27.80
C THR A 110 -7.05 12.45 -27.28
N SER A 111 -5.86 12.84 -27.73
CA SER A 111 -5.21 14.15 -27.60
C SER A 111 -4.61 14.53 -26.24
N ASN A 112 -3.30 14.36 -26.20
CA ASN A 112 -2.36 14.66 -25.13
C ASN A 112 -2.08 16.18 -24.98
N ARG A 113 -3.04 17.08 -25.26
CA ARG A 113 -2.78 18.53 -25.38
C ARG A 113 -3.18 19.39 -24.19
N ASP A 114 -4.10 18.95 -23.33
CA ASP A 114 -4.63 19.79 -22.25
C ASP A 114 -4.38 19.27 -20.82
N GLN A 115 -3.51 18.26 -20.65
CA GLN A 115 -3.06 17.88 -19.31
C GLN A 115 -1.87 18.76 -18.94
N PRO A 116 -1.95 19.59 -17.87
CA PRO A 116 -0.86 20.48 -17.52
C PRO A 116 0.38 19.65 -17.22
N ILE A 117 1.46 19.95 -17.95
CA ILE A 117 2.79 19.45 -17.64
C ILE A 117 3.14 20.00 -16.26
N VAL A 118 3.05 19.16 -15.24
CA VAL A 118 3.67 19.47 -13.95
C VAL A 118 5.18 19.30 -14.16
N LEU A 119 5.79 20.37 -14.68
CA LEU A 119 7.22 20.66 -14.56
C LEU A 119 7.48 21.05 -13.11
N SER A 120 8.62 20.58 -12.60
CA SER A 120 9.04 20.58 -11.18
C SER A 120 8.36 19.46 -10.38
N VAL A 121 9.05 18.65 -9.59
CA VAL A 121 9.95 19.07 -8.51
C VAL A 121 10.98 17.95 -8.19
N ASP A 122 12.15 18.41 -7.73
CA ASP A 122 13.03 17.87 -6.69
C ASP A 122 12.40 16.85 -5.71
N PRO A 123 13.19 16.04 -4.97
CA PRO A 123 12.64 14.90 -4.24
C PRO A 123 11.60 15.33 -3.20
N VAL A 124 10.34 14.95 -3.46
CA VAL A 124 9.23 14.90 -2.49
C VAL A 124 8.69 16.27 -2.05
N VAL A 125 8.20 17.08 -2.98
CA VAL A 125 7.02 17.92 -2.71
C VAL A 125 5.88 17.43 -3.59
N VAL A 126 5.18 16.41 -3.12
CA VAL A 126 3.87 16.09 -3.69
C VAL A 126 2.93 17.20 -3.22
N ASN A 127 2.40 17.99 -4.15
CA ASN A 127 1.23 18.84 -3.91
C ASN A 127 0.04 17.91 -3.59
N TYR A 128 0.06 17.35 -2.40
CA TYR A 128 -0.94 16.46 -1.87
C TYR A 128 -2.12 17.32 -1.41
N GLN A 129 -3.21 17.28 -2.17
CA GLN A 129 -4.50 17.69 -1.64
C GLN A 129 -5.09 16.50 -0.89
N PRO A 130 -5.20 16.55 0.45
CA PRO A 130 -5.76 15.44 1.20
C PRO A 130 -7.20 15.20 0.76
N ALA A 131 -7.49 14.02 0.19
CA ALA A 131 -8.87 13.62 -0.01
C ALA A 131 -9.54 13.54 1.38
N THR A 132 -10.46 14.46 1.65
CA THR A 132 -11.06 14.62 2.97
C THR A 132 -12.31 13.74 3.11
N VAL A 133 -12.16 12.51 3.59
CA VAL A 133 -13.31 11.70 4.05
C VAL A 133 -13.65 12.05 5.51
N LYS A 134 -14.57 13.00 5.70
CA LYS A 134 -15.00 13.45 7.05
C LYS A 134 -15.68 12.31 7.80
N VAL A 135 -15.28 12.07 9.05
CA VAL A 135 -15.89 11.10 9.96
C VAL A 135 -16.17 11.69 11.34
N GLY A 136 -17.44 11.96 11.62
CA GLY A 136 -17.83 12.66 12.85
C GLY A 136 -17.06 13.99 12.98
N ARG A 137 -16.30 14.15 14.06
CA ARG A 137 -15.48 15.36 14.33
C ARG A 137 -14.09 15.34 13.66
N GLY A 138 -13.67 14.24 13.04
CA GLY A 138 -12.32 14.07 12.49
C GLY A 138 -12.29 13.73 11.00
N MET A 139 -11.08 13.59 10.46
CA MET A 139 -10.84 13.14 9.09
C MET A 139 -10.28 11.73 9.07
N ARG A 140 -10.77 10.87 8.17
CA ARG A 140 -10.19 9.54 7.97
C ARG A 140 -8.87 9.65 7.21
N LEU A 141 -7.92 8.79 7.58
CA LEU A 141 -6.74 8.56 6.76
C LEU A 141 -7.17 7.88 5.46
N THR A 142 -6.66 8.40 4.36
CA THR A 142 -6.82 7.86 3.01
C THR A 142 -5.81 6.74 2.75
N ALA A 143 -6.00 6.01 1.66
CA ALA A 143 -5.01 5.06 1.16
C ALA A 143 -3.64 5.72 0.91
N PHE A 144 -3.65 6.90 0.28
CA PHE A 144 -2.45 7.69 0.06
C PHE A 144 -1.78 8.07 1.38
N ASP A 145 -2.54 8.59 2.35
CA ASP A 145 -2.01 8.95 3.68
C ASP A 145 -1.23 7.78 4.30
N ARG A 146 -1.80 6.57 4.24
CA ARG A 146 -1.18 5.35 4.78
C ARG A 146 0.10 4.97 4.06
N VAL A 147 0.10 5.00 2.73
CA VAL A 147 1.30 4.70 1.92
C VAL A 147 2.40 5.73 2.20
N TYR A 148 2.04 7.01 2.30
CA TYR A 148 2.98 8.09 2.59
C TYR A 148 3.56 7.99 4.00
N ILE A 149 2.76 7.61 5.00
CA ILE A 149 3.27 7.29 6.35
C ILE A 149 4.34 6.21 6.27
N LYS A 150 4.09 5.11 5.54
CA LYS A 150 5.09 4.05 5.36
C LYS A 150 6.35 4.56 4.68
N PHE A 151 6.21 5.32 3.60
CA PHE A 151 7.35 5.94 2.91
C PHE A 151 8.19 6.81 3.85
N CYS A 152 7.55 7.66 4.65
CA CYS A 152 8.25 8.52 5.61
C CYS A 152 8.96 7.71 6.72
N LEU A 153 8.32 6.65 7.22
CA LEU A 153 8.93 5.77 8.23
C LEU A 153 10.16 5.03 7.68
N ASP A 154 10.10 4.58 6.42
CA ASP A 154 11.25 3.94 5.76
C ASP A 154 12.42 4.92 5.56
N GLN A 155 12.12 6.21 5.44
CA GLN A 155 13.11 7.30 5.39
C GLN A 155 13.51 7.81 6.79
N SER A 156 13.12 7.11 7.86
CA SER A 156 13.38 7.48 9.26
C SER A 156 12.85 8.87 9.66
N TYR A 157 11.78 9.35 9.01
CA TYR A 157 11.16 10.62 9.37
C TYR A 157 10.37 10.50 10.68
N SER A 158 10.41 11.55 11.49
CA SER A 158 9.66 11.60 12.74
C SER A 158 8.15 11.69 12.49
N ILE A 159 7.35 11.12 13.40
CA ILE A 159 5.88 11.18 13.36
C ILE A 159 5.39 12.63 13.21
N ARG A 160 6.04 13.59 13.89
CA ARG A 160 5.68 15.02 13.82
C ARG A 160 5.93 15.62 12.44
N ARG A 161 7.03 15.23 11.78
CA ARG A 161 7.35 15.68 10.41
C ARG A 161 6.31 15.16 9.42
N THR A 162 6.03 13.85 9.47
CA THR A 162 5.01 13.21 8.62
C THR A 162 3.63 13.84 8.83
N ALA A 163 3.27 14.13 10.08
CA ALA A 163 2.00 14.76 10.44
C ALA A 163 1.84 16.15 9.82
N ARG A 164 2.89 16.96 9.85
CA ARG A 164 2.91 18.29 9.22
C ARG A 164 2.75 18.19 7.72
N GLN A 165 3.44 17.26 7.07
CA GLN A 165 3.36 17.04 5.61
C GLN A 165 1.97 16.59 5.16
N LEU A 166 1.29 15.76 5.95
CA LEU A 166 -0.07 15.30 5.65
C LEU A 166 -1.19 16.24 6.12
N GLY A 167 -0.86 17.32 6.84
CA GLY A 167 -1.87 18.17 7.49
C GLY A 167 -2.73 17.39 8.51
N ARG A 168 -2.12 16.45 9.23
CA ARG A 168 -2.78 15.61 10.25
C ARG A 168 -2.22 15.89 11.64
N HIS A 169 -2.99 15.57 12.67
CA HIS A 169 -2.48 15.65 14.03
C HIS A 169 -1.51 14.48 14.31
N PRO A 170 -0.36 14.69 15.00
CA PRO A 170 0.62 13.64 15.27
C PRO A 170 0.04 12.41 15.99
N SER A 171 -0.96 12.61 16.86
CA SER A 171 -1.63 11.49 17.55
C SER A 171 -2.41 10.57 16.60
N VAL A 172 -2.89 11.07 15.46
CA VAL A 172 -3.57 10.26 14.44
C VAL A 172 -2.57 9.31 13.81
N ILE A 173 -1.40 9.82 13.42
CA ILE A 173 -0.34 9.01 12.81
C ILE A 173 0.20 8.00 13.83
N SER A 174 0.49 8.42 15.06
CA SER A 174 0.95 7.52 16.11
C SER A 174 -0.02 6.36 16.33
N ARG A 175 -1.32 6.64 16.51
CA ARG A 175 -2.35 5.60 16.70
C ARG A 175 -2.50 4.68 15.49
N GLU A 176 -2.35 5.22 14.29
CA GLU A 176 -2.41 4.42 13.05
C GLU A 176 -1.24 3.44 12.97
N VAL A 177 -0.03 3.92 13.23
CA VAL A 177 1.19 3.11 13.21
C VAL A 177 1.13 2.04 14.30
N THR A 178 0.85 2.41 15.54
CA THR A 178 0.81 1.44 16.65
C THR A 178 -0.23 0.34 16.44
N ARG A 179 -1.39 0.67 15.85
CA ARG A 179 -2.47 -0.32 15.63
C ARG A 179 -2.21 -1.26 14.45
N ASN A 180 -1.45 -0.83 13.45
CA ASN A 180 -1.25 -1.56 12.20
C ASN A 180 0.21 -1.93 11.92
N SER A 181 1.05 -1.87 12.95
CA SER A 181 2.37 -2.48 12.92
C SER A 181 2.27 -3.96 13.32
N ILE A 182 2.98 -4.82 12.59
CA ILE A 182 3.16 -6.24 12.89
C ILE A 182 4.67 -6.45 12.95
N ASP A 183 5.17 -7.06 14.02
CA ASP A 183 6.61 -7.27 14.26
C ASP A 183 7.45 -5.97 14.14
N GLY A 184 6.88 -4.85 14.59
CA GLY A 184 7.53 -3.53 14.51
C GLY A 184 7.45 -2.84 13.14
N VAL A 185 6.93 -3.51 12.11
CA VAL A 185 6.83 -2.97 10.74
C VAL A 185 5.40 -2.49 10.47
N TYR A 186 5.25 -1.24 10.04
CA TYR A 186 3.96 -0.68 9.65
C TYR A 186 3.49 -1.23 8.30
N HIS A 187 2.26 -1.77 8.22
CA HIS A 187 1.70 -2.37 7.01
C HIS A 187 0.50 -1.58 6.45
N PRO A 188 0.71 -0.65 5.51
CA PRO A 188 -0.35 0.26 5.03
C PRO A 188 -1.47 -0.44 4.24
N LEU A 189 -1.17 -1.50 3.49
CA LEU A 189 -2.18 -2.26 2.74
C LEU A 189 -3.14 -2.99 3.69
N ILE A 190 -2.59 -3.59 4.77
CA ILE A 190 -3.38 -4.26 5.80
C ILE A 190 -4.22 -3.23 6.56
N ALA A 191 -3.63 -2.07 6.89
CA ALA A 191 -4.34 -0.97 7.55
C ALA A 191 -5.54 -0.48 6.70
N GLN A 192 -5.35 -0.34 5.38
CA GLN A 192 -6.42 0.02 4.45
C GLN A 192 -7.52 -1.04 4.42
N GLN A 193 -7.16 -2.32 4.27
CA GLN A 193 -8.12 -3.43 4.28
C GLN A 193 -8.95 -3.45 5.56
N ARG A 194 -8.30 -3.36 6.73
CA ARG A 194 -8.97 -3.26 8.03
C ARG A 194 -9.91 -2.05 8.12
N SER A 195 -9.49 -0.90 7.57
CA SER A 195 -10.34 0.29 7.52
C SER A 195 -11.58 0.09 6.65
N ILE A 196 -11.44 -0.60 5.52
CA ILE A 196 -12.57 -0.94 4.63
C ILE A 196 -13.51 -1.92 5.33
N ASP A 197 -12.98 -2.97 5.97
CA ASP A 197 -13.78 -3.95 6.68
C ASP A 197 -14.52 -3.35 7.88
N ALA A 198 -13.87 -2.47 8.64
CA ALA A 198 -14.51 -1.71 9.70
C ALA A 198 -15.59 -0.72 9.17
N ALA A 199 -15.42 -0.20 7.96
CA ALA A 199 -16.39 0.69 7.33
C ALA A 199 -17.65 -0.06 6.84
N LYS A 200 -17.53 -1.34 6.45
CA LYS A 200 -18.66 -2.15 5.95
C LYS A 200 -19.81 -2.28 6.94
N ARG A 201 -19.54 -2.14 8.25
CA ARG A 201 -20.48 -2.10 9.40
C ARG A 201 -21.89 -2.66 9.06
N PRO A 202 -22.02 -3.97 8.78
CA PRO A 202 -23.32 -4.54 8.47
C PRO A 202 -24.13 -4.54 9.76
N LYS A 203 -25.02 -3.55 9.92
CA LYS A 203 -26.07 -3.67 10.94
C LYS A 203 -26.94 -4.84 10.49
N PRO A 204 -27.23 -5.82 11.36
CA PRO A 204 -28.20 -6.85 11.00
C PRO A 204 -29.47 -6.13 10.53
N ARG A 205 -30.04 -6.54 9.40
CA ARG A 205 -31.25 -5.88 8.89
C ARG A 205 -32.30 -5.98 10.00
N LYS A 206 -33.11 -4.94 10.18
CA LYS A 206 -34.10 -4.90 11.27
C LYS A 206 -34.99 -6.15 11.30
N LEU A 207 -35.26 -6.75 10.15
CA LEU A 207 -36.05 -7.98 10.02
C LEU A 207 -35.28 -9.27 10.36
N ASP A 208 -33.96 -9.28 10.18
CA ASP A 208 -33.10 -10.42 10.56
C ASP A 208 -32.87 -10.46 12.07
N ALA A 209 -32.84 -9.28 12.72
CA ALA A 209 -32.69 -9.14 14.17
C ALA A 209 -34.01 -9.24 14.96
N HIS A 210 -35.15 -8.94 14.33
CA HIS A 210 -36.46 -8.91 14.99
C HIS A 210 -37.47 -9.80 14.27
N THR A 211 -37.61 -11.04 14.73
CA THR A 211 -38.54 -12.05 14.20
C THR A 211 -40.01 -11.62 14.26
N THR A 212 -40.40 -10.86 15.30
CA THR A 212 -41.75 -10.29 15.43
C THR A 212 -42.04 -9.24 14.36
N LEU A 213 -41.12 -8.31 14.14
CA LEU A 213 -41.21 -7.30 13.09
C LEU A 213 -41.26 -7.95 11.69
N ARG A 214 -40.45 -9.00 11.47
CA ARG A 214 -40.46 -9.78 10.22
C ARG A 214 -41.82 -10.40 9.93
N ARG A 215 -42.48 -11.02 10.92
CA ARG A 215 -43.83 -11.59 10.76
C ARG A 215 -44.87 -10.54 10.41
N ILE A 216 -44.82 -9.37 11.06
CA ILE A 216 -45.75 -8.26 10.78
C ILE A 216 -45.58 -7.77 9.34
N VAL A 217 -44.33 -7.55 8.91
CA VAL A 217 -44.03 -7.09 7.55
C VAL A 217 -44.47 -8.11 6.50
N ILE A 218 -44.26 -9.42 6.73
CA ILE A 218 -44.74 -10.48 5.82
C ILE A 218 -46.26 -10.43 5.70
N ARG A 219 -46.98 -10.38 6.83
CA ARG A 219 -48.45 -10.33 6.85
C ARG A 219 -49.03 -9.09 6.14
N LEU A 220 -48.32 -7.96 6.20
CA LEU A 220 -48.74 -6.72 5.53
C LEU A 220 -48.38 -6.68 4.04
N LEU A 221 -47.44 -7.52 3.59
CA LEU A 221 -47.05 -7.67 2.19
C LEU A 221 -47.81 -8.78 1.47
N GLU A 222 -48.37 -9.75 2.21
CA GLU A 222 -49.32 -10.71 1.67
C GLU A 222 -50.56 -9.93 1.19
N PRO A 223 -50.93 -10.01 -0.11
CA PRO A 223 -52.11 -9.34 -0.61
C PRO A 223 -53.32 -9.89 0.15
N ALA A 224 -54.09 -8.99 0.77
CA ALA A 224 -55.37 -9.32 1.37
C ALA A 224 -56.32 -9.79 0.27
N GLY A 225 -56.33 -11.09 -0.06
CA GLY A 225 -57.27 -11.60 -1.05
C GLY A 225 -57.00 -12.92 -1.76
N LEU A 226 -56.15 -13.84 -1.28
CA LEU A 226 -56.08 -15.18 -1.89
C LEU A 226 -56.09 -16.32 -0.85
N THR A 227 -57.03 -16.26 0.09
CA THR A 227 -57.46 -17.45 0.85
C THR A 227 -58.95 -17.67 0.64
N GLU A 228 -59.37 -17.83 -0.61
CA GLU A 228 -60.64 -18.44 -0.99
C GLU A 228 -60.51 -18.87 -2.45
N THR A 229 -59.82 -19.99 -2.71
CA THR A 229 -60.06 -20.94 -3.82
C THR A 229 -58.93 -21.96 -3.89
N TYR A 230 -58.93 -22.91 -2.96
CA TYR A 230 -58.51 -24.28 -3.23
C TYR A 230 -59.52 -25.19 -2.52
N CYS A 231 -60.63 -25.45 -3.21
CA CYS A 231 -61.44 -26.65 -3.04
C CYS A 231 -62.31 -26.82 -4.28
N SER A 232 -61.86 -27.65 -5.21
CA SER A 232 -62.62 -28.56 -6.09
C SER A 232 -61.61 -29.30 -6.95
#